data_AF-A0A7X9QFG5-F1
#
_entry.id   AF-A0A7X9QFG5-F1
#
_cell.length_a   1.000
_cell.length_b   1.000
_cell.length_c   1.000
_cell.angle_alpha   90.00
_cell.angle_beta   90.00
_cell.angle_gamma   90.00
#
_symmetry.space_group_name_H-M   'P 1'
#
loop_
_entity.id
_entity.type
_entity.pdbx_description
1 polymer ?
#
loop_
_entity_poly.entity_id
_entity_poly.type
_entity_poly.pdbx_seq_one_letter_code
_entity_poly.pdbx_strand_id
1 'polypeptide(L)'
;MTYSRKLTVGLLTIASAISLTACTEADRVSTNLSSEADNFNTVRKVTVINAIKNDVMFEMSGRMSIKADTDDKQLEIVVEDNNKKYQKHIIGLSDNVSYIVQDVTTKDVNRYQYTINFNPNMWIPAEIKTID
;
A
#
# COMPACT_ATOMS: atom_id res chain seq x y z
N MET A 1 28.91 -35.77 34.89
CA MET A 1 29.18 -34.58 34.05
C MET A 1 28.28 -34.47 32.81
N THR A 2 27.53 -35.52 32.44
CA THR A 2 26.69 -35.54 31.22
C THR A 2 25.33 -34.84 31.39
N TYR A 3 24.80 -34.79 32.62
CA TYR A 3 23.51 -34.17 32.94
C TYR A 3 23.52 -32.64 32.80
N SER A 4 24.60 -31.97 33.24
CA SER A 4 24.74 -30.52 33.12
C SER A 4 24.84 -30.05 31.66
N ARG A 5 25.48 -30.82 30.78
CA ARG A 5 25.57 -30.58 29.33
C ARG A 5 24.21 -30.68 28.63
N LYS A 6 23.38 -31.66 29.00
CA LYS A 6 22.00 -31.78 28.46
C LYS A 6 21.10 -30.63 28.93
N LEU A 7 21.28 -30.17 30.16
CA LEU A 7 20.56 -29.03 30.72
C LEU A 7 20.93 -27.71 30.03
N THR A 8 22.22 -27.50 29.71
CA THR A 8 22.68 -26.29 29.01
C THR A 8 22.16 -26.22 27.57
N VAL A 9 22.12 -27.35 26.86
CA VAL A 9 21.57 -27.41 25.49
C VAL A 9 20.06 -27.13 25.50
N GLY A 10 19.31 -27.67 26.47
CA GLY A 10 17.88 -27.40 26.63
C GLY A 10 17.57 -25.93 26.92
N LEU A 11 18.36 -25.28 27.77
CA LEU A 11 18.19 -23.86 28.08
C LEU A 11 18.46 -22.96 26.87
N LEU A 12 19.47 -23.30 26.06
CA LEU A 12 19.84 -22.55 24.86
C LEU A 12 18.74 -22.63 23.78
N THR A 13 18.11 -23.80 23.63
CA THR A 13 16.98 -23.98 22.70
C THR A 13 15.72 -23.21 23.13
N ILE A 14 15.44 -23.12 24.43
CA ILE A 14 14.29 -22.36 24.95
C ILE A 14 14.55 -20.84 24.81
N ALA A 15 15.76 -20.38 25.11
CA ALA A 15 16.15 -18.99 24.91
C ALA A 15 16.05 -18.56 23.43
N SER A 16 16.44 -19.46 22.50
CA SER A 16 16.30 -19.21 21.07
C SER A 16 14.85 -19.20 20.57
N ALA A 17 13.92 -19.89 21.26
CA ALA A 17 12.50 -19.90 20.90
C ALA A 17 11.77 -18.61 21.33
N ILE A 18 12.20 -17.98 22.43
CA ILE A 18 11.60 -16.73 22.94
C ILE A 18 12.01 -15.52 22.07
N SER A 19 13.18 -15.57 21.42
CA SER A 19 13.60 -14.52 20.48
C SER A 19 12.76 -14.43 19.20
N LEU A 20 11.92 -15.44 18.89
CA LEU A 20 11.11 -15.46 17.67
C LEU A 20 9.75 -14.74 17.80
N THR A 21 9.34 -14.28 19.00
CA THR A 21 8.00 -13.70 19.22
C THR A 21 8.00 -12.19 19.52
N ALA A 22 9.08 -11.48 19.25
CA ALA A 22 9.20 -10.05 19.57
C ALA A 22 8.52 -9.11 18.54
N CYS A 23 7.32 -9.45 18.04
CA CYS A 23 6.50 -8.47 17.33
C CYS A 23 5.82 -7.55 18.33
N THR A 24 5.94 -6.24 18.11
CA THR A 24 5.25 -5.24 18.93
C THR A 24 3.76 -5.26 18.65
N GLU A 25 2.95 -4.65 19.53
CA GLU A 25 1.52 -4.47 19.27
C GLU A 25 1.27 -3.65 17.99
N ALA A 26 2.15 -2.69 17.68
CA ALA A 26 2.08 -1.92 16.44
C ALA A 26 2.27 -2.80 15.20
N ASP A 27 3.21 -3.76 15.23
CA ASP A 27 3.43 -4.69 14.11
C ASP A 27 2.21 -5.59 13.88
N ARG A 28 1.57 -6.05 14.97
CA ARG A 28 0.35 -6.85 14.91
C ARG A 28 -0.81 -6.07 14.29
N VAL A 29 -1.03 -4.84 14.76
CA VAL A 29 -2.09 -3.97 14.24
C VAL A 29 -1.84 -3.65 12.77
N SER A 30 -0.61 -3.30 12.40
CA SER A 30 -0.22 -3.02 11.01
C SER A 30 -0.48 -4.22 10.08
N THR A 31 -0.11 -5.42 10.51
CA THR A 31 -0.34 -6.65 9.77
C THR A 31 -1.84 -6.93 9.59
N ASN A 32 -2.64 -6.71 10.63
CA ASN A 32 -4.09 -6.88 10.58
C ASN A 32 -4.75 -5.86 9.64
N LEU A 33 -4.37 -4.59 9.71
CA LEU A 33 -4.88 -3.55 8.82
C LEU A 33 -4.56 -3.86 7.36
N SER A 34 -3.34 -4.29 7.08
CA SER A 34 -2.92 -4.71 5.74
C SER A 34 -3.74 -5.91 5.26
N SER A 35 -3.94 -6.91 6.12
CA SER A 35 -4.75 -8.10 5.81
C SER A 35 -6.22 -7.76 5.54
N GLU A 36 -6.83 -6.87 6.31
CA GLU A 36 -8.21 -6.41 6.08
C GLU A 36 -8.33 -5.67 4.75
N ALA A 37 -7.31 -4.88 4.40
CA ALA A 37 -7.29 -4.16 3.15
C ALA A 37 -7.08 -5.09 1.93
N ASP A 38 -6.23 -6.11 2.06
CA ASP A 38 -6.01 -7.12 1.02
C ASP A 38 -7.22 -8.04 0.82
N ASN A 39 -8.04 -8.20 1.85
CA ASN A 39 -9.36 -8.85 1.76
C ASN A 39 -10.49 -7.90 1.34
N PHE A 40 -10.17 -6.67 0.92
CA PHE A 40 -11.13 -5.67 0.44
C PHE A 40 -12.21 -5.28 1.48
N ASN A 41 -11.93 -5.45 2.78
CA ASN A 41 -12.86 -5.09 3.86
C ASN A 41 -12.79 -3.61 4.20
N THR A 42 -11.62 -2.99 4.01
CA THR A 42 -11.33 -1.59 4.35
C THR A 42 -11.40 -0.68 3.14
N VAL A 43 -11.98 0.50 3.30
CA VAL A 43 -11.89 1.58 2.29
C VAL A 43 -10.60 2.34 2.51
N ARG A 44 -9.81 2.48 1.45
CA ARG A 44 -8.59 3.27 1.44
C ARG A 44 -8.69 4.41 0.47
N LYS A 45 -7.91 5.46 0.72
CA LYS A 45 -7.64 6.54 -0.22
C LYS A 45 -6.15 6.55 -0.51
N VAL A 46 -5.80 6.49 -1.78
CA VAL A 46 -4.45 6.76 -2.28
C VAL A 46 -4.41 8.14 -2.90
N THR A 47 -3.36 8.89 -2.61
CA THR A 47 -3.06 10.18 -3.23
C THR A 47 -1.61 10.13 -3.71
N VAL A 48 -1.40 10.33 -5.00
CA VAL A 48 -0.08 10.36 -5.65
C VAL A 48 0.25 11.82 -5.98
N ILE A 49 1.45 12.25 -5.58
CA ILE A 49 1.88 13.65 -5.56
C ILE A 49 3.21 13.77 -6.31
N ASN A 50 3.32 14.79 -7.14
CA ASN A 50 4.61 15.23 -7.66
C ASN A 50 5.29 16.15 -6.64
N ALA A 51 6.40 15.70 -6.04
CA ALA A 51 7.10 16.43 -4.99
C ALA A 51 7.79 17.71 -5.49
N ILE A 52 8.15 17.80 -6.78
CA ILE A 52 8.77 19.02 -7.35
C ILE A 52 7.71 20.09 -7.60
N LYS A 53 6.60 19.70 -8.23
CA LYS A 53 5.53 20.64 -8.59
C LYS A 53 4.59 20.92 -7.41
N ASN A 54 4.68 20.15 -6.34
CA ASN A 54 3.76 20.16 -5.21
C ASN A 54 2.28 19.98 -5.63
N ASP A 55 2.08 19.17 -6.68
CA ASP A 55 0.78 18.94 -7.30
C ASP A 55 0.32 17.51 -7.05
N VAL A 56 -0.95 17.35 -6.68
CA VAL A 56 -1.61 16.04 -6.71
C VAL A 56 -1.75 15.62 -8.16
N MET A 57 -1.26 14.44 -8.50
CA MET A 57 -1.33 13.89 -9.86
C MET A 57 -2.58 13.01 -10.02
N PHE A 58 -2.87 12.23 -8.99
CA PHE A 58 -3.87 11.19 -9.00
C PHE A 58 -4.39 10.92 -7.59
N GLU A 59 -5.69 10.77 -7.44
CA GLU A 59 -6.31 10.24 -6.24
C GLU A 59 -7.28 9.12 -6.59
N MET A 60 -7.29 8.08 -5.76
CA MET A 60 -8.27 7.01 -5.86
C MET A 60 -8.77 6.64 -4.47
N SER A 61 -10.06 6.37 -4.33
CA SER A 61 -10.65 5.92 -3.08
C SER A 61 -11.57 4.73 -3.30
N GLY A 62 -11.60 3.75 -2.39
CA GLY A 62 -12.36 2.51 -2.56
C GLY A 62 -11.82 1.35 -1.74
N ARG A 63 -12.43 0.17 -1.89
CA ARG A 63 -11.89 -1.08 -1.32
C ARG A 63 -10.78 -1.58 -2.23
N MET A 64 -9.55 -1.53 -1.74
CA MET A 64 -8.39 -1.83 -2.58
C MET A 64 -7.27 -2.52 -1.81
N SER A 65 -6.56 -3.42 -2.49
CA SER A 65 -5.21 -3.90 -2.15
C SER A 65 -4.18 -2.99 -2.84
N ILE A 66 -3.09 -2.64 -2.14
CA ILE A 66 -2.05 -1.76 -2.65
C ILE A 66 -0.70 -2.40 -2.34
N LYS A 67 0.13 -2.55 -3.38
CA LYS A 67 1.50 -3.05 -3.27
C LYS A 67 2.45 -2.06 -3.93
N ALA A 68 3.48 -1.63 -3.20
CA ALA A 68 4.61 -0.95 -3.80
C ALA A 68 5.62 -2.01 -4.27
N ASP A 69 5.85 -2.07 -5.58
CA ASP A 69 6.90 -2.86 -6.17
C ASP A 69 8.15 -1.99 -6.32
N THR A 70 9.16 -2.27 -5.50
CA THR A 70 10.40 -1.49 -5.46
C THR A 70 11.35 -1.86 -6.59
N ASP A 71 11.23 -3.07 -7.13
CA ASP A 71 12.11 -3.57 -8.18
C ASP A 71 11.72 -2.95 -9.52
N ASP A 72 10.41 -2.95 -9.81
CA ASP A 72 9.84 -2.33 -11.01
C ASP A 72 9.50 -0.83 -10.83
N LYS A 73 9.73 -0.29 -9.62
CA LYS A 73 9.40 1.10 -9.23
C LYS A 73 7.97 1.48 -9.60
N GLN A 74 6.99 0.72 -9.11
CA GLN A 74 5.58 0.96 -9.42
C GLN A 74 4.67 0.74 -8.21
N LEU A 75 3.56 1.47 -8.17
CA LEU A 75 2.47 1.25 -7.25
C LEU A 75 1.37 0.45 -7.96
N GLU A 76 1.15 -0.77 -7.49
CA GLU A 76 0.09 -1.64 -7.97
C GLU A 76 -1.14 -1.53 -7.06
N ILE A 77 -2.29 -1.25 -7.65
CA ILE A 77 -3.54 -1.05 -6.93
C ILE A 77 -4.58 -1.97 -7.54
N VAL A 78 -5.08 -2.90 -6.74
CA VAL A 78 -6.23 -3.73 -7.11
C VAL A 78 -7.45 -3.17 -6.39
N VAL A 79 -8.49 -2.78 -7.12
CA VAL A 79 -9.72 -2.21 -6.56
C VAL A 79 -10.92 -3.10 -6.87
N GLU A 80 -11.79 -3.29 -5.88
CA GLU A 80 -13.08 -3.97 -6.02
C GLU A 80 -14.17 -2.95 -6.40
N ASP A 81 -14.96 -3.24 -7.43
CA ASP A 81 -16.13 -2.44 -7.83
C ASP A 81 -17.44 -2.93 -7.20
N ASN A 82 -18.53 -2.19 -7.42
CA ASN A 82 -19.86 -2.54 -6.91
C ASN A 82 -20.36 -3.95 -7.31
N ASN A 83 -19.85 -4.50 -8.40
CA ASN A 83 -20.27 -5.78 -8.97
C ASN A 83 -19.33 -6.93 -8.56
N LYS A 84 -18.45 -6.72 -7.56
CA LYS A 84 -17.39 -7.66 -7.17
C LYS A 84 -16.44 -8.02 -8.32
N LYS A 85 -16.23 -7.08 -9.24
CA LYS A 85 -15.17 -7.20 -10.25
C LYS A 85 -13.95 -6.46 -9.75
N TYR A 86 -12.79 -6.94 -10.18
CA TYR A 86 -11.50 -6.39 -9.79
C TYR A 86 -10.86 -5.69 -10.98
N GLN A 87 -10.27 -4.52 -10.73
CA GLN A 87 -9.46 -3.79 -11.69
C GLN A 87 -8.07 -3.56 -11.10
N LYS A 88 -7.03 -3.71 -11.93
CA LYS A 88 -5.64 -3.43 -11.55
C LYS A 88 -5.19 -2.13 -12.21
N HIS A 89 -4.66 -1.22 -11.41
CA HIS A 89 -4.00 -0.01 -11.85
C HIS A 89 -2.51 -0.11 -11.48
N ILE A 90 -1.64 0.25 -12.41
CA ILE A 90 -0.19 0.29 -12.19
C ILE A 90 0.25 1.72 -12.45
N ILE A 91 0.88 2.33 -11.44
CA ILE A 91 1.34 3.70 -11.49
C ILE A 91 2.86 3.67 -11.36
N GLY A 92 3.57 4.09 -12.40
CA GLY A 92 5.02 4.21 -12.35
C GLY A 92 5.44 5.24 -11.31
N LEU A 93 6.33 4.84 -10.41
CA LEU A 93 6.99 5.71 -9.43
C LEU A 93 8.30 6.22 -10.03
N SER A 94 8.63 7.47 -9.71
CA SER A 94 9.91 8.09 -10.06
C SER A 94 10.41 8.87 -8.85
N ASP A 95 11.66 9.35 -8.91
CA ASP A 95 12.29 10.07 -7.79
C ASP A 95 11.49 11.30 -7.33
N ASN A 96 10.62 11.83 -8.19
CA ASN A 96 9.81 13.01 -7.93
C ASN A 96 8.34 12.69 -7.60
N VAL A 97 7.98 11.40 -7.54
CA VAL A 97 6.60 10.95 -7.28
C VAL A 97 6.56 10.29 -5.91
N SER A 98 5.74 10.85 -5.03
CA SER A 98 5.44 10.28 -3.72
C SER A 98 3.98 9.88 -3.66
N TYR A 99 3.62 8.99 -2.74
CA TYR A 99 2.24 8.58 -2.54
C TYR A 99 1.92 8.47 -1.06
N ILE A 100 0.64 8.65 -0.74
CA ILE A 100 0.08 8.52 0.60
C ILE A 100 -1.07 7.54 0.50
N VAL A 101 -1.08 6.52 1.36
CA VAL A 101 -2.21 5.60 1.54
C VAL A 101 -2.82 5.86 2.91
N GLN A 102 -4.13 6.06 2.95
CA GLN A 102 -4.89 6.31 4.17
C GLN A 102 -6.05 5.32 4.26
N ASP A 103 -6.19 4.66 5.41
CA ASP A 103 -7.38 3.90 5.75
C ASP A 103 -8.47 4.90 6.17
N VAL A 104 -9.58 4.91 5.44
CA VAL A 104 -10.64 5.91 5.63
C VAL A 104 -11.73 5.33 6.51
N THR A 105 -11.76 5.80 7.76
CA THR A 105 -12.88 5.56 8.68
C THR A 105 -14.03 6.54 8.36
N THR A 106 -14.92 6.14 7.44
CA THR A 106 -16.35 6.52 7.34
C THR A 106 -16.85 7.65 6.39
N LYS A 107 -18.17 7.52 6.12
CA LYS A 107 -19.24 8.28 5.42
C LYS A 107 -19.03 8.88 4.03
N ASP A 108 -17.99 9.64 3.74
CA ASP A 108 -17.94 10.45 2.49
C ASP A 108 -17.32 9.72 1.28
N VAL A 109 -16.90 8.47 1.48
CA VAL A 109 -16.36 7.62 0.42
C VAL A 109 -17.34 6.49 0.15
N ASN A 110 -17.86 6.44 -1.07
CA ASN A 110 -18.75 5.34 -1.47
C ASN A 110 -17.94 4.03 -1.43
N ARG A 111 -18.34 3.11 -0.54
CA ARG A 111 -17.63 1.84 -0.32
C ARG A 111 -17.60 0.93 -1.54
N TYR A 112 -18.52 1.14 -2.49
CA TYR A 112 -18.70 0.29 -3.65
C TYR A 112 -18.42 1.02 -4.97
N GLN A 113 -18.54 2.35 -5.01
CA GLN A 113 -18.08 3.18 -6.14
C GLN A 113 -16.74 3.82 -5.80
N TYR A 114 -15.68 3.41 -6.49
CA TYR A 114 -14.40 4.08 -6.34
C TYR A 114 -14.38 5.39 -7.14
N THR A 115 -13.82 6.44 -6.57
CA THR A 115 -13.64 7.72 -7.27
C THR A 115 -12.20 7.79 -7.73
N ILE A 116 -11.98 8.14 -9.00
CA ILE A 116 -10.66 8.50 -9.50
C ILE A 116 -10.67 9.99 -9.85
N ASN A 117 -9.77 10.75 -9.23
CA ASN A 117 -9.53 12.15 -9.57
C ASN A 117 -8.14 12.26 -10.20
N PHE A 118 -8.07 12.72 -11.45
CA PHE A 118 -6.83 13.07 -12.11
C PHE A 118 -6.68 14.59 -12.16
N ASN A 119 -5.45 15.07 -12.00
CA ASN A 119 -5.16 16.49 -12.23
C ASN A 119 -5.14 16.79 -13.74
N PRO A 120 -6.05 17.65 -14.26
CA PRO A 120 -6.18 17.90 -15.69
C PRO A 120 -4.94 18.57 -16.31
N ASN A 121 -4.11 19.26 -15.53
CA ASN A 121 -2.87 19.89 -16.02
C ASN A 121 -1.81 18.86 -16.46
N MET A 122 -1.99 17.57 -16.13
CA MET A 122 -1.14 16.47 -16.58
C MET A 122 -1.37 16.07 -18.06
N TRP A 123 -2.53 16.41 -18.63
CA TRP A 123 -2.92 16.05 -20.00
C TRP A 123 -2.89 17.26 -20.94
N ILE A 124 -2.11 18.31 -20.65
CA ILE A 124 -1.93 19.36 -21.65
C ILE A 124 -1.06 18.77 -22.77
N PRO A 125 -1.57 18.57 -23.99
CA PRO A 125 -0.75 18.06 -25.09
C PRO A 125 0.39 19.06 -25.30
N ALA A 126 1.62 18.58 -25.44
CA ALA A 126 2.70 19.43 -25.95
C ALA A 126 2.21 20.06 -27.26
N GLU A 127 2.29 21.39 -27.36
CA GLU A 127 1.88 22.11 -28.57
C GLU A 127 2.49 21.41 -29.79
N ILE A 128 1.64 20.86 -30.66
CA ILE A 128 2.08 20.31 -31.93
C ILE A 128 2.62 21.49 -32.72
N LYS A 129 3.94 21.66 -32.75
CA LYS A 129 4.58 22.52 -33.73
C LYS A 129 4.37 21.87 -35.09
N THR A 130 3.33 22.26 -35.79
CA THR A 130 3.25 22.07 -37.23
C THR A 130 4.37 22.93 -37.81
N ILE A 131 5.43 22.27 -38.27
CA ILE A 131 6.44 22.89 -39.10
C ILE A 131 5.81 22.99 -40.49
N ASP A 132 5.48 24.22 -40.92
CA ASP A 132 5.16 24.52 -42.32
C ASP A 132 6.40 24.31 -43.23
#